data_AF-A0A4U9HZW0-F1
#
_entry.id   AF-A0A4U9HZW0-F1
#
_cell.length_a   1.000
_cell.length_b   1.000
_cell.length_c   1.000
_cell.angle_alpha   90.00
_cell.angle_beta   90.00
_cell.angle_gamma   90.00
#
_symmetry.space_group_name_H-M   'P 1'
#
loop_
_entity.id
_entity.type
_entity.pdbx_description
1 polymer ?
#
loop_
_entity_poly.entity_id
_entity_poly.type
_entity_poly.pdbx_seq_one_letter_code
_entity_poly.pdbx_strand_id
1 'polypeptide(L)' 'MKNVGLVGWRGMVGSVLMQRMTEERDFDAIRPVFFSTSQHGAPAPVIGGQQQGRCRTPTISMR' A
#
# COMPACT_ATOMS: atom_id res chain seq x y z
N MET A 1 -14.39 -0.70 -8.29
CA MET A 1 -13.14 -0.78 -7.50
C MET A 1 -12.65 0.62 -7.20
N LYS A 2 -12.36 0.93 -5.92
CA LYS A 2 -11.89 2.25 -5.49
C LYS A 2 -10.36 2.27 -5.44
N ASN A 3 -9.74 3.40 -5.82
CA ASN A 3 -8.31 3.60 -5.65
C ASN A 3 -8.04 3.97 -4.18
N VAL A 4 -7.20 3.18 -3.50
CA VAL A 4 -6.91 3.37 -2.07
C VAL A 4 -5.42 3.57 -1.90
N GLY A 5 -5.02 4.70 -1.32
CA GLY A 5 -3.63 4.99 -0.99
C GLY A 5 -3.24 4.45 0.38
N LEU A 6 -2.18 3.64 0.45
CA LEU A 6 -1.65 3.08 1.68
C LEU A 6 -0.31 3.75 2.01
N VAL A 7 -0.30 4.52 3.10
CA VAL A 7 0.88 5.19 3.67
C VAL A 7 1.16 4.56 5.04
N GLY A 8 2.42 4.36 5.41
CA GLY A 8 2.78 3.84 6.73
C GLY A 8 2.49 2.35 6.95
N TRP A 9 2.19 1.61 5.89
CA TRP A 9 1.88 0.17 5.90
C TRP A 9 3.02 -0.74 6.42
N ARG A 10 4.25 -0.21 6.57
CA ARG A 10 5.41 -0.93 7.13
C ARG A 10 5.61 -0.75 8.64
N GLY A 11 4.87 0.14 9.28
CA GLY A 11 4.95 0.33 10.73
C GLY A 11 4.22 -0.78 11.48
N MET A 12 4.30 -0.78 12.82
CA MET A 12 3.67 -1.80 13.67
C MET A 12 2.16 -1.97 13.41
N VAL A 13 1.42 -0.87 13.28
CA VAL A 13 -0.03 -0.91 12.97
C VAL A 13 -0.26 -1.26 11.50
N GLY A 14 0.60 -0.74 10.61
CA GLY A 14 0.50 -0.98 9.17
C GLY A 14 0.67 -2.46 8.80
N SER A 15 1.61 -3.16 9.43
CA SER A 15 1.83 -4.59 9.18
C SER A 15 0.65 -5.44 9.63
N VAL A 16 0.02 -5.11 10.77
CA VAL A 16 -1.19 -5.79 11.24
C VAL A 16 -2.35 -5.53 10.29
N LEU A 17 -2.54 -4.28 9.84
CA LEU A 17 -3.55 -3.95 8.84
C LEU A 17 -3.36 -4.77 7.55
N MET A 18 -2.13 -4.85 7.03
CA MET A 18 -1.84 -5.62 5.81
C MET A 18 -2.12 -7.12 5.98
N GLN A 19 -1.81 -7.67 7.16
CA GLN A 19 -2.12 -9.07 7.47
C GLN A 19 -3.64 -9.29 7.46
N ARG A 20 -4.42 -8.49 8.18
CA ARG A 20 -5.88 -8.63 8.26
C ARG A 20 -6.57 -8.42 6.91
N MET A 21 -6.15 -7.41 6.14
CA MET A 21 -6.68 -7.17 4.79
C MET A 21 -6.36 -8.33 3.82
N THR A 22 -5.27 -9.06 4.05
CA THR A 22 -4.94 -10.25 3.26
C THR A 22 -5.79 -11.45 3.68
N GLU A 23 -5.96 -11.66 4.98
CA GLU A 23 -6.81 -12.71 5.55
C GLU A 23 -8.28 -12.57 5.10
N GLU A 24 -8.79 -11.34 5.10
CA GLU A 24 -10.18 -11.01 4.74
C GLU A 24 -10.39 -10.79 3.22
N ARG A 25 -9.33 -10.90 2.40
CA ARG A 25 -9.35 -10.64 0.94
C ARG A 25 -9.85 -9.24 0.54
N ASP A 26 -9.63 -8.23 1.38
CA ASP A 26 -10.02 -6.84 1.10
C ASP A 26 -9.36 -6.27 -0.16
N PHE A 27 -8.16 -6.76 -0.49
CA PHE A 27 -7.42 -6.33 -1.67
C PHE A 27 -8.09 -6.67 -3.01
N ASP A 28 -9.01 -7.64 -3.03
CA ASP A 28 -9.76 -8.00 -4.24
C ASP A 28 -10.81 -6.91 -4.60
N ALA A 29 -11.26 -6.13 -3.61
CA ALA A 29 -12.27 -5.09 -3.78
C ALA A 29 -11.69 -3.70 -4.09
N ILE A 30 -10.38 -3.51 -3.91
CA ILE A 30 -9.71 -2.21 -4.01
C ILE A 30 -8.55 -2.23 -5.00
N ARG A 31 -8.15 -1.04 -5.46
CA ARG A 31 -6.89 -0.84 -6.20
C ARG A 31 -5.89 -0.17 -5.26
N PRO A 32 -5.05 -0.94 -4.56
CA PRO A 32 -4.13 -0.38 -3.58
C PRO A 32 -2.96 0.32 -4.27
N VAL A 33 -2.60 1.50 -3.76
CA VAL A 33 -1.43 2.27 -4.19
C VAL A 33 -0.54 2.48 -2.98
N PHE A 34 0.67 1.96 -3.03
CA PHE A 34 1.61 2.06 -1.91
C PHE A 34 2.43 3.32 -2.00
N PHE A 35 2.50 4.03 -0.88
CA PHE A 35 3.31 5.23 -0.71
C PHE A 35 4.40 4.98 0.30
N SER A 36 5.57 5.57 0.06
CA SER A 36 6.68 5.57 1.01
C SER A 36 7.39 6.91 0.97
N THR A 37 7.82 7.39 2.14
CA THR A 37 8.61 8.62 2.29
C THR A 37 10.12 8.36 2.23
N SER A 38 10.56 7.14 2.51
CA SER A 38 11.98 6.76 2.54
C SER A 38 12.42 5.87 1.38
N GLN A 39 11.49 5.17 0.72
CA GLN A 39 11.77 4.22 -0.37
C GLN A 39 10.92 4.56 -1.60
N HIS A 40 11.09 5.77 -2.11
CA HIS A 40 10.48 6.17 -3.37
C HIS A 40 11.04 5.33 -4.53
N GLY A 41 10.17 4.85 -5.43
CA GLY A 41 10.55 4.09 -6.62
C GLY A 41 10.89 2.61 -6.37
N ALA A 42 11.03 2.20 -5.11
CA ALA A 42 11.21 0.81 -4.72
C ALA A 42 9.99 -0.05 -5.09
N PRO A 43 10.14 -1.36 -5.30
CA PRO A 43 9.02 -2.26 -5.53
C PRO A 43 8.02 -2.22 -4.36
N ALA A 44 6.74 -2.13 -4.69
CA ALA A 44 5.64 -2.27 -3.74
C ALA A 44 5.56 -3.72 -3.21
N PRO A 45 4.95 -3.95 -2.04
CA PRO A 45 4.85 -5.29 -1.47
C PRO A 45 4.04 -6.21 -2.38
N VAL A 46 4.40 -7.49 -2.35
CA VAL A 46 3.66 -8.54 -3.04
C VAL A 46 2.46 -8.90 -2.16
N ILE A 47 1.25 -8.76 -2.72
CA ILE A 47 0.00 -9.08 -2.03
C ILE A 47 -0.76 -10.10 -2.90
N GLY A 48 -1.15 -11.23 -2.30
CA GLY A 48 -1.82 -12.31 -3.05
C GLY A 48 -1.01 -12.86 -4.22
N GLY A 49 0.34 -12.78 -4.16
CA GLY A 49 1.24 -13.19 -5.24
C GLY A 49 1.40 -12.17 -6.38
N GLN A 50 0.76 -11.00 -6.29
CA GLN A 50 0.87 -9.93 -7.29
C GLN A 50 1.72 -8.78 -6.78
N GLN A 51 2.67 -8.31 -7.58
CA GLN A 51 3.51 -7.16 -7.24
C GLN A 51 2.76 -5.87 -7.55
N GLN A 52 2.45 -5.08 -6.52
CA GLN A 52 1.53 -3.93 -6.61
C GLN A 52 2.15 -2.66 -7.24
N GLY A 53 3.11 -2.83 -8.16
CA GLY A 53 3.83 -1.77 -8.85
C GLY A 53 5.01 -1.20 -8.05
N ARG A 54 5.25 0.12 -8.17
CA ARG A 54 6.32 0.84 -7.46
C ARG A 54 5.74 1.79 -6.41
N CYS A 55 6.46 1.94 -5.30
CA CYS A 55 6.12 2.88 -4.23
C CYS A 55 6.16 4.33 -4.75
N ARG A 56 5.04 5.05 -4.62
CA ARG A 56 4.92 6.45 -5.05
C ARG A 56 5.33 7.41 -3.92
N THR A 57 5.80 8.60 -4.28
CA THR A 57 5.96 9.69 -3.31
C THR A 57 4.58 10.20 -2.94
N PRO A 58 4.25 10.35 -1.65
CA PRO A 58 3.06 11.10 -1.26
C PRO A 58 3.33 12.57 -1.57
N THR A 59 2.94 13.04 -2.76
CA THR A 59 2.92 14.47 -3.05
C THR A 59 1.74 15.08 -2.30
N ILE A 60 1.95 15.44 -1.04
CA ILE A 60 1.04 16.32 -0.32
C ILE A 60 1.31 17.72 -0.89
N SER A 61 0.51 18.12 -1.87
CA SER A 61 0.47 19.51 -2.32
C SER A 61 -0.10 20.32 -1.16
N MET A 62 0.78 20.89 -0.32
CA MET A 62 0.43 21.96 0.61
C MET A 62 0.01 23.15 -0.24
N ARG A 63 -1.29 23.28 -0.49
CA ARG A 63 -1.91 24.45 -1.11
C ARG A 63 -3.10 24.88 -0.27
#